data_AF-A0A2K6EHS1-F1
#
_entry.id   AF-A0A2K6EHS1-F1
#
_cell.length_a   1.000
_cell.length_b   1.000
_cell.length_c   1.000
_cell.angle_alpha   90.00
_cell.angle_beta   90.00
_cell.angle_gamma   90.00
#
_symmetry.space_group_name_H-M   'P 1'
#
loop_
_entity.id
_entity.type
_entity.pdbx_description
1 polymer ?
#
loop_
_entity_poly.entity_id
_entity_poly.type
_entity_poly.pdbx_seq_one_letter_code
_entity_poly.pdbx_strand_id
1 'polypeptide(L)'
;MLMPHSEKRHQQIKNFLGSCDPQIILQQLEEHMNTGQLAGFSHQIRSLILNDIISKKEFGILAKTKYFQVLKLHMMNTNNISELVNYVANDISVGEASVLVTEYSKHLGKPVPPDASPCDILKMFRTGLW
;
A
#
# COMPACT_ATOMS: atom_id res chain seq x y z
N MET A 1 -32.19 -5.61 -21.49
CA MET A 1 -32.27 -5.23 -20.06
C MET A 1 -31.29 -4.10 -19.80
N LEU A 2 -31.69 -3.09 -19.02
CA LEU A 2 -30.80 -2.01 -18.57
C LEU A 2 -30.02 -2.47 -17.34
N MET A 3 -28.71 -2.26 -17.33
CA MET A 3 -27.85 -2.60 -16.20
C MET A 3 -28.22 -1.73 -14.97
N PRO A 4 -28.33 -2.32 -13.76
CA PRO A 4 -28.52 -1.57 -12.53
C PRO A 4 -27.45 -0.48 -12.34
N HIS A 5 -27.85 0.68 -11.82
CA HIS A 5 -26.94 1.82 -11.65
C HIS A 5 -25.71 1.48 -10.80
N SER A 6 -25.90 0.72 -9.71
CA SER A 6 -24.80 0.27 -8.86
C SER A 6 -23.80 -0.60 -9.63
N GLU A 7 -24.27 -1.53 -10.45
CA GLU A 7 -23.43 -2.42 -11.26
C GLU A 7 -22.68 -1.64 -12.34
N LYS A 8 -23.37 -0.71 -13.02
CA LYS A 8 -22.75 0.21 -13.98
C LYS A 8 -21.63 1.02 -13.35
N ARG A 9 -21.84 1.55 -12.14
CA ARG A 9 -20.81 2.31 -11.40
C ARG A 9 -19.59 1.45 -11.09
N HIS A 10 -19.78 0.23 -10.59
CA HIS A 10 -18.66 -0.67 -10.31
C HIS A 10 -17.89 -1.04 -11.57
N GLN A 11 -18.59 -1.29 -12.69
CA GLN A 11 -17.94 -1.59 -13.96
C GLN A 11 -17.13 -0.39 -14.48
N GLN A 12 -17.66 0.82 -14.36
CA GLN A 12 -16.93 2.04 -14.76
C GLN A 12 -15.67 2.25 -13.93
N ILE A 13 -15.73 2.02 -12.61
CA ILE A 13 -14.56 2.11 -11.73
C ILE A 13 -13.53 1.04 -12.11
N LYS A 14 -13.96 -0.22 -12.32
CA LYS A 14 -13.05 -1.29 -12.77
C LYS A 14 -12.40 -1.00 -14.12
N ASN A 15 -13.18 -0.50 -15.08
CA ASN A 15 -12.66 -0.12 -16.39
C ASN A 15 -11.64 1.01 -16.27
N PHE A 16 -11.93 2.03 -15.46
CA PHE A 16 -10.99 3.11 -15.16
C PHE A 16 -9.68 2.55 -14.60
N LEU A 17 -9.75 1.75 -13.53
CA LEU A 17 -8.58 1.13 -12.89
C LEU A 17 -7.78 0.24 -13.84
N GLY A 18 -8.43 -0.50 -14.74
CA GLY A 18 -7.76 -1.34 -15.74
C GLY A 18 -7.17 -0.56 -16.93
N SER A 19 -7.56 0.70 -17.13
CA SER A 19 -7.13 1.51 -18.27
C SER A 19 -6.01 2.52 -17.94
N CYS A 20 -5.68 2.68 -16.67
CA CYS A 20 -4.72 3.68 -16.21
C CYS A 20 -3.46 3.02 -15.65
N ASP A 21 -2.32 3.66 -15.85
CA ASP A 21 -1.09 3.33 -15.11
C ASP A 21 -1.21 3.91 -13.69
N PRO A 22 -1.18 3.07 -12.64
CA PRO A 22 -1.28 3.54 -11.26
C PRO A 22 -0.20 4.57 -10.88
N GLN A 23 1.02 4.41 -11.37
CA GLN A 23 2.12 5.33 -11.11
C GLN A 23 1.84 6.71 -11.68
N ILE A 24 1.35 6.77 -12.93
CA ILE A 24 1.01 8.04 -13.60
C ILE A 24 -0.10 8.76 -12.85
N ILE A 25 -1.15 8.04 -12.44
CA ILE A 25 -2.25 8.65 -11.67
C ILE A 25 -1.72 9.22 -10.35
N LEU A 26 -0.93 8.46 -9.58
CA LEU A 26 -0.38 8.93 -8.31
C LEU A 26 0.49 10.17 -8.48
N GLN A 27 1.24 10.26 -9.58
CA GLN A 27 2.01 11.44 -9.94
C GLN A 27 1.14 12.66 -10.22
N GLN A 28 0.11 12.50 -11.05
CA GLN A 28 -0.80 13.59 -11.38
C GLN A 28 -1.54 14.13 -10.14
N LEU A 29 -1.91 13.25 -9.21
CA LEU A 29 -2.53 13.66 -7.95
C LEU A 29 -1.59 14.49 -7.07
N GLU A 30 -0.32 14.12 -6.99
CA GLU A 30 0.71 14.82 -6.22
C GLU A 30 1.04 16.20 -6.82
N GLU A 31 1.18 16.27 -8.14
CA GLU A 31 1.60 17.49 -8.85
C GLU A 31 0.48 18.52 -9.00
N HIS A 32 -0.77 18.07 -9.15
CA HIS A 32 -1.86 18.96 -9.58
C HIS A 32 -3.05 19.02 -8.63
N MET A 33 -3.16 18.11 -7.66
CA MET A 33 -4.35 18.02 -6.80
C MET A 33 -3.98 17.97 -5.30
N ASN A 34 -3.03 18.80 -4.89
CA ASN A 34 -2.50 18.83 -3.53
C ASN A 34 -3.03 19.98 -2.64
N THR A 35 -3.92 20.85 -3.16
CA THR A 35 -4.47 21.99 -2.40
C THR A 35 -6.00 22.05 -2.40
N GLY A 36 -6.54 22.71 -1.37
CA GLY A 36 -7.97 23.04 -1.27
C GLY A 36 -8.91 21.82 -1.33
N GLN A 37 -10.06 21.99 -1.96
CA GLN A 37 -11.06 20.92 -2.12
C GLN A 37 -10.54 19.76 -2.99
N LEU A 38 -9.64 20.05 -3.94
CA LEU A 38 -9.03 19.02 -4.80
C LEU A 38 -8.15 18.06 -4.01
N ALA A 39 -7.56 18.49 -2.88
CA ALA A 39 -6.79 17.62 -2.00
C ALA A 39 -7.63 16.50 -1.36
N GLY A 40 -8.90 16.80 -1.03
CA GLY A 40 -9.82 15.79 -0.50
C GLY A 40 -10.17 14.73 -1.56
N PHE A 41 -10.42 15.16 -2.80
CA PHE A 41 -10.67 14.25 -3.92
C PHE A 41 -9.42 13.45 -4.28
N SER A 42 -8.24 14.07 -4.29
CA SER A 42 -6.99 13.37 -4.58
C SER A 42 -6.69 12.29 -3.56
N HIS A 43 -7.02 12.51 -2.29
CA HIS A 43 -6.92 11.47 -1.28
C HIS A 43 -7.83 10.26 -1.56
N GLN A 44 -9.07 10.50 -1.98
CA GLN A 44 -10.00 9.42 -2.34
C GLN A 44 -9.53 8.64 -3.56
N ILE A 45 -9.07 9.32 -4.61
CA ILE A 45 -8.53 8.66 -5.81
C ILE A 45 -7.27 7.88 -5.45
N ARG A 46 -6.35 8.46 -4.67
CA ARG A 46 -5.14 7.77 -4.18
C ARG A 46 -5.51 6.48 -3.43
N SER A 47 -6.42 6.56 -2.48
CA SER A 47 -6.90 5.39 -1.72
C SER A 47 -7.50 4.33 -2.65
N LEU A 48 -8.30 4.74 -3.64
CA LEU A 48 -8.87 3.84 -4.65
C LEU A 48 -7.78 3.10 -5.45
N ILE A 49 -6.78 3.80 -5.96
CA ILE A 49 -5.66 3.20 -6.72
C ILE A 49 -4.87 2.23 -5.83
N LEU A 50 -4.50 2.64 -4.61
CA LEU A 50 -3.72 1.80 -3.69
C LEU A 50 -4.50 0.54 -3.29
N ASN A 51 -5.80 0.67 -3.02
CA ASN A 51 -6.64 -0.48 -2.69
C ASN A 51 -6.78 -1.46 -3.86
N ASP A 52 -6.83 -0.98 -5.10
CA ASP A 52 -6.86 -1.86 -6.28
C ASP A 52 -5.56 -2.69 -6.37
N ILE A 53 -4.39 -2.05 -6.25
CA ILE A 53 -3.09 -2.74 -6.21
C ILE A 53 -3.04 -3.77 -5.09
N ILE A 54 -3.48 -3.38 -3.88
CA ILE A 54 -3.50 -4.27 -2.71
C ILE A 54 -4.40 -5.48 -2.98
N SER A 55 -5.60 -5.24 -3.51
CA SER A 55 -6.57 -6.32 -3.78
C SER A 55 -6.06 -7.34 -4.79
N LYS A 56 -5.25 -6.90 -5.76
CA LYS A 56 -4.62 -7.75 -6.78
C LYS A 56 -3.26 -8.29 -6.37
N LYS A 57 -2.69 -7.81 -5.26
CA LYS A 57 -1.33 -8.10 -4.78
C LYS A 57 -0.23 -7.71 -5.79
N GLU A 58 -0.48 -6.69 -6.60
CA GLU A 58 0.42 -6.22 -7.66
C GLU A 58 1.44 -5.19 -7.13
N PHE A 59 2.04 -5.45 -5.97
CA PHE A 59 2.94 -4.52 -5.28
C PHE A 59 4.15 -4.11 -6.14
N GLY A 60 4.59 -5.00 -7.03
CA GLY A 60 5.69 -4.78 -7.97
C GLY A 60 5.51 -3.57 -8.88
N ILE A 61 4.27 -3.14 -9.15
CA ILE A 61 3.98 -1.93 -9.96
C ILE A 61 4.62 -0.69 -9.32
N LEU A 62 4.57 -0.58 -7.99
CA LEU A 62 5.09 0.60 -7.28
C LEU A 62 6.47 0.37 -6.66
N ALA A 63 6.94 -0.87 -6.52
CA ALA A 63 8.12 -1.24 -5.75
C ALA A 63 9.40 -0.48 -6.12
N LYS A 64 9.57 -0.08 -7.39
CA LYS A 64 10.74 0.65 -7.88
C LYS A 64 10.53 2.17 -7.99
N THR A 65 9.46 2.67 -7.41
CA THR A 65 9.03 4.07 -7.53
C THR A 65 9.01 4.75 -6.16
N LYS A 66 9.03 6.09 -6.14
CA LYS A 66 8.83 6.85 -4.90
C LYS A 66 7.48 6.57 -4.22
N TYR A 67 6.49 6.09 -4.99
CA TYR A 67 5.16 5.76 -4.48
C TYR A 67 5.11 4.47 -3.67
N PHE A 68 6.17 3.66 -3.67
CA PHE A 68 6.23 2.51 -2.78
C PHE A 68 6.11 2.91 -1.31
N GLN A 69 6.72 4.04 -0.92
CA GLN A 69 6.59 4.58 0.44
C GLN A 69 5.15 4.95 0.78
N VAL A 70 4.41 5.49 -0.21
CA VAL A 70 2.99 5.83 -0.06
C VAL A 70 2.15 4.57 0.13
N LEU A 71 2.42 3.51 -0.62
CA LEU A 71 1.78 2.20 -0.47
C LEU A 71 2.05 1.59 0.91
N LYS A 72 3.32 1.60 1.37
CA LYS A 72 3.70 1.11 2.71
C LYS A 72 2.88 1.82 3.80
N LEU A 73 2.84 3.15 3.78
CA LEU A 73 2.09 3.94 4.77
C LEU A 73 0.59 3.64 4.73
N HIS A 74 0.01 3.50 3.54
CA HIS A 74 -1.40 3.16 3.39
C HIS A 74 -1.72 1.79 4.00
N MET A 75 -0.90 0.77 3.73
CA MET A 75 -1.10 -0.58 4.27
C MET A 75 -0.87 -0.69 5.79
N MET A 76 0.03 0.14 6.34
CA MET A 76 0.19 0.27 7.80
C MET A 76 -1.08 0.79 8.46
N ASN A 77 -1.73 1.79 7.87
CA ASN A 77 -2.98 2.37 8.40
C ASN A 77 -4.19 1.44 8.27
N THR A 78 -4.19 0.52 7.30
CA THR A 78 -5.31 -0.43 7.07
C THR A 78 -5.09 -1.80 7.72
N ASN A 79 -4.04 -1.98 8.54
CA ASN A 79 -3.68 -3.25 9.19
C ASN A 79 -3.55 -4.46 8.25
N ASN A 80 -3.22 -4.25 6.97
CA ASN A 80 -3.00 -5.32 5.99
C ASN A 80 -1.51 -5.47 5.64
N ILE A 81 -0.62 -5.20 6.59
CA ILE A 81 0.82 -5.10 6.31
C ILE A 81 1.48 -6.46 6.05
N SER A 82 0.88 -7.56 6.52
CA SER A 82 1.46 -8.91 6.44
C SER A 82 1.73 -9.36 5.01
N GLU A 83 0.83 -9.06 4.08
CA GLU A 83 1.01 -9.41 2.67
C GLU A 83 2.18 -8.63 2.05
N LEU A 84 2.33 -7.35 2.41
CA LEU A 84 3.42 -6.52 1.94
C LEU A 84 4.76 -6.98 2.52
N VAL A 85 4.82 -7.32 3.81
CA VAL A 85 6.03 -7.86 4.45
C VAL A 85 6.49 -9.14 3.76
N ASN A 86 5.54 -10.03 3.42
CA ASN A 86 5.86 -11.26 2.70
C ASN A 86 6.40 -10.99 1.29
N TYR A 87 5.76 -10.07 0.55
CA TYR A 87 6.27 -9.63 -0.76
C TYR A 87 7.69 -9.06 -0.64
N VAL A 88 7.93 -8.11 0.27
CA VAL A 88 9.25 -7.48 0.43
C VAL A 88 10.30 -8.54 0.82
N ALA A 89 9.98 -9.48 1.71
CA ALA A 89 10.92 -10.51 2.15
C ALA A 89 11.33 -11.46 1.02
N ASN A 90 10.41 -11.78 0.12
CA ASN A 90 10.61 -12.76 -0.95
C ASN A 90 11.18 -12.12 -2.22
N ASP A 91 10.67 -10.95 -2.61
CA ASP A 91 10.93 -10.31 -3.91
C ASP A 91 11.97 -9.18 -3.83
N ILE A 92 12.20 -8.61 -2.65
CA ILE A 92 13.17 -7.51 -2.46
C ILE A 92 14.34 -7.97 -1.59
N SER A 93 14.14 -8.09 -0.28
CA SER A 93 15.09 -8.72 0.64
C SER A 93 14.50 -8.87 2.05
N VAL A 94 15.07 -9.80 2.81
CA VAL A 94 14.82 -9.94 4.26
C VAL A 94 15.17 -8.65 5.03
N GLY A 95 16.24 -7.95 4.63
CA GLY A 95 16.66 -6.69 5.24
C GLY A 95 15.59 -5.62 5.13
N GLU A 96 15.11 -5.36 3.92
CA GLU A 96 14.04 -4.38 3.66
C GLU A 96 12.73 -4.76 4.36
N ALA A 97 12.41 -6.05 4.41
CA ALA A 97 11.22 -6.52 5.11
C ALA A 97 11.32 -6.28 6.63
N SER A 98 12.50 -6.47 7.22
CA SER A 98 12.74 -6.19 8.63
C SER A 98 12.63 -4.70 8.96
N VAL A 99 13.08 -3.82 8.05
CA VAL A 99 12.90 -2.37 8.16
C VAL A 99 11.41 -2.03 8.14
N LEU A 100 10.64 -2.58 7.20
CA LEU A 100 9.19 -2.35 7.12
C LEU A 100 8.46 -2.81 8.39
N VAL A 101 8.80 -3.99 8.92
CA VAL A 101 8.22 -4.47 10.19
C VAL A 101 8.59 -3.53 11.33
N THR A 102 9.82 -3.03 11.39
CA THR A 102 10.26 -2.09 12.43
C THR A 102 9.51 -0.76 12.34
N GLU A 103 9.32 -0.23 11.14
CA GLU A 103 8.50 0.97 10.87
C GLU A 103 7.05 0.76 11.34
N TYR A 104 6.46 -0.38 11.00
CA TYR A 104 5.09 -0.72 11.40
C TYR A 104 4.95 -0.91 12.92
N SER A 105 5.87 -1.63 13.55
CA SER A 105 5.94 -1.82 15.00
C SER A 105 6.05 -0.49 15.74
N LYS A 106 6.87 0.44 15.24
CA LYS A 106 6.95 1.82 15.75
C LYS A 106 5.64 2.58 15.55
N HIS A 107 4.98 2.42 14.40
CA HIS A 107 3.67 3.02 14.12
C HIS A 107 2.58 2.53 15.10
N LEU A 108 2.65 1.26 15.53
CA LEU A 108 1.77 0.70 16.56
C LEU A 108 2.15 1.07 18.00
N GLY A 109 3.27 1.76 18.22
CA GLY A 109 3.78 2.07 19.56
C GLY A 109 4.42 0.89 20.29
N LYS A 110 4.80 -0.17 19.55
CA LYS A 110 5.44 -1.38 20.08
C LYS A 110 6.83 -1.56 19.45
N PRO A 111 7.85 -0.80 19.87
CA PRO A 111 9.16 -0.84 19.22
C PRO A 111 9.81 -2.22 19.35
N VAL A 112 10.50 -2.63 18.29
CA VAL A 112 11.29 -3.86 18.23
C VAL A 112 12.56 -3.72 19.09
N PRO A 113 13.07 -4.79 19.72
CA PRO A 113 14.34 -4.75 20.44
C PRO A 113 15.50 -4.26 19.54
N PRO A 114 16.39 -3.38 20.05
CA PRO A 114 17.44 -2.77 19.24
C PRO A 114 18.47 -3.76 18.69
N ASP A 115 18.65 -4.90 19.36
CA ASP A 115 19.65 -5.91 19.00
C ASP A 115 19.07 -7.10 18.20
N ALA A 116 17.79 -7.01 17.79
CA ALA A 116 17.15 -8.08 17.04
C ALA A 116 17.70 -8.17 15.60
N SER A 117 18.08 -9.38 15.18
CA SER A 117 18.51 -9.59 13.79
C SER A 117 17.33 -9.48 12.82
N PRO A 118 17.52 -9.13 11.53
CA PRO A 118 16.44 -9.07 10.54
C PRO A 118 15.55 -10.33 10.50
N CYS A 119 16.16 -11.51 10.66
CA CYS A 119 15.44 -12.78 10.72
C CYS A 119 14.58 -12.91 11.99
N ASP A 120 15.09 -12.48 13.15
CA ASP A 120 14.36 -12.49 14.41
C ASP A 120 13.16 -11.54 14.37
N ILE A 121 13.35 -10.34 13.80
CA ILE A 121 12.28 -9.34 13.60
C ILE A 121 11.13 -9.94 12.80
N LEU A 122 11.43 -10.56 11.66
CA LEU A 122 10.40 -11.21 10.83
C LEU A 122 9.74 -12.39 11.55
N LYS A 123 10.50 -13.15 12.33
CA LYS A 123 9.97 -14.27 13.12
C LYS A 123 9.01 -13.77 14.20
N MET A 124 9.37 -12.72 14.94
CA MET A 124 8.51 -12.07 15.94
C MET A 124 7.20 -11.59 15.33
N PHE A 125 7.27 -10.87 14.20
CA PHE A 125 6.10 -10.40 13.46
C PHE A 125 5.17 -11.55 13.03
N ARG A 126 5.73 -12.62 12.45
CA ARG A 126 4.93 -13.78 11.98
C ARG A 126 4.32 -14.60 13.12
N THR A 127 5.00 -14.67 14.26
CA THR A 127 4.54 -15.44 15.43
C THR A 127 3.59 -14.65 16.33
N GLY A 128 3.42 -13.36 16.07
CA GLY A 128 2.60 -12.52 16.92
C GLY A 128 3.27 -12.17 18.27
N LEU A 129 4.59 -12.27 18.36
CA LEU A 129 5.38 -12.01 19.58
C LEU A 129 5.90 -10.56 19.57
N TRP A 130 5.05 -9.61 19.95
CA TRP A 130 5.23 -8.15 19.89
C TRP A 130 4.35 -7.39 20.89
#